data_AF-A0A8S9JBX3-F1
#
_entry.id   AF-A0A8S9JBX3-F1
#
_cell.length_a   1.000
_cell.length_b   1.000
_cell.length_c   1.000
_cell.angle_alpha   90.00
_cell.angle_beta   90.00
_cell.angle_gamma   90.00
#
_symmetry.space_group_name_H-M   'P 1'
#
loop_
_entity.id
_entity.type
_entity.pdbx_description
1 polymer ?
#
loop_
_entity_poly.entity_id
_entity_poly.type
_entity_poly.pdbx_seq_one_letter_code
_entity_poly.pdbx_strand_id
1 'polypeptide(L)'
;MKIPDVVTKPLNTLRYFSTGQTNCYTNIPVAIRQKTLVRTKFYYENYDGNFSPPSFDLVYDGKHRDSVEITESLLNNEETFYYSELIFSPGNESISVCLLRTSPSDNPFISSIEVYSLDVGMYADLGPSEGLITEQRTACGAKETISYPLDPYGRPWYPLGADDTLTDLTTSAPTIDITGASNKPPEVVMSKSSSSLGESIKLSNLALPLTGVPVYLALYFSEPQTLGQTQKRLFNVFLDETQVSSGPINPVFGKATQVVLRDVVATSVSQIIFQSTGDSVLPPIINGVELFSISNSRNGGGGSQSSVGNNIILEVGQKNNGGKNKKNKLPLILGVTFASAFAILSSTFGAIFLRKRQNAKPQSNTTPTTSTGNGTGTGMSPLVEQQFASDTDHSYVVQDHH
;
A
#
# COMPACT_ATOMS: atom_id res chain seq x y z
N MET A 1 -21.60 -9.28 0.37
CA MET A 1 -21.39 -9.15 -1.10
C MET A 1 -20.00 -9.67 -1.38
N LYS A 2 -19.85 -10.84 -2.03
CA LYS A 2 -18.53 -11.37 -2.38
C LYS A 2 -17.99 -10.53 -3.53
N ILE A 3 -17.00 -9.69 -3.22
CA ILE A 3 -16.30 -8.86 -4.21
C ILE A 3 -15.44 -9.81 -5.06
N PRO A 4 -15.53 -9.76 -6.40
CA PRO A 4 -14.80 -10.67 -7.26
C PRO A 4 -13.29 -10.45 -7.15
N ASP A 5 -12.63 -11.60 -7.15
CA ASP A 5 -11.25 -11.86 -6.79
C ASP A 5 -10.26 -11.44 -7.89
N VAL A 6 -10.14 -10.12 -8.10
CA VAL A 6 -9.16 -9.55 -9.06
C VAL A 6 -7.84 -9.23 -8.37
N VAL A 7 -7.82 -9.12 -7.04
CA VAL A 7 -6.66 -8.70 -6.23
C VAL A 7 -5.72 -9.85 -5.85
N THR A 8 -6.16 -11.12 -5.88
CA THR A 8 -5.30 -12.29 -5.55
C THR A 8 -4.43 -12.77 -6.72
N LYS A 9 -4.74 -12.37 -7.96
CA LYS A 9 -4.00 -12.84 -9.15
C LYS A 9 -2.57 -12.31 -9.37
N PRO A 10 -2.12 -11.13 -8.88
CA PRO A 10 -0.80 -10.63 -9.26
C PRO A 10 0.38 -11.28 -8.52
N LEU A 11 0.14 -12.04 -7.44
CA LEU A 11 1.20 -12.71 -6.68
C LEU A 11 1.54 -14.10 -7.23
N ASN A 12 0.88 -14.57 -8.28
CA ASN A 12 1.15 -15.90 -8.84
C ASN A 12 2.36 -15.96 -9.79
N THR A 13 3.13 -14.88 -9.95
CA THR A 13 4.35 -14.84 -10.76
C THR A 13 5.34 -13.85 -10.15
N LEU A 14 6.62 -13.99 -10.49
CA LEU A 14 7.67 -13.03 -10.15
C LEU A 14 8.68 -12.91 -11.29
N ARG A 15 9.47 -11.84 -11.25
CA ARG A 15 10.72 -11.72 -12.00
C ARG A 15 11.87 -11.65 -11.02
N TYR A 16 12.91 -12.44 -11.25
CA TYR A 16 14.17 -12.38 -10.50
C TYR A 16 15.32 -11.94 -11.41
N PHE A 17 16.40 -11.45 -10.80
CA PHE A 17 17.57 -10.89 -11.46
C PHE A 17 18.84 -11.59 -10.98
N SER A 18 19.25 -12.63 -11.71
CA SER A 18 20.44 -13.42 -11.41
C SER A 18 21.75 -12.76 -11.84
N THR A 19 21.69 -11.70 -12.63
CA THR A 19 22.85 -10.89 -13.02
C THR A 19 22.57 -9.39 -12.86
N GLY A 20 23.65 -8.60 -12.89
CA GLY A 20 23.58 -7.15 -12.76
C GLY A 20 23.53 -6.68 -11.31
N GLN A 21 24.30 -5.64 -11.03
CA GLN A 21 24.34 -5.01 -9.70
C GLN A 21 23.06 -4.20 -9.41
N THR A 22 22.42 -3.69 -10.47
CA THR A 22 21.22 -2.86 -10.40
C THR A 22 20.32 -3.19 -11.57
N ASN A 23 19.05 -3.46 -11.29
CA ASN A 23 18.03 -3.78 -12.28
C ASN A 23 16.83 -2.87 -12.10
N CYS A 24 16.44 -2.11 -13.14
CA CYS A 24 15.41 -1.08 -13.02
C CYS A 24 14.22 -1.32 -13.95
N TYR A 25 13.04 -1.10 -13.41
CA TYR A 25 11.85 -0.78 -14.20
C TYR A 25 11.82 0.74 -14.40
N THR A 26 11.71 1.18 -15.65
CA THR A 26 11.71 2.59 -16.04
C THR A 26 10.44 2.93 -16.81
N ASN A 27 10.18 4.22 -17.01
CA ASN A 27 9.00 4.72 -17.73
C ASN A 27 7.67 4.27 -17.11
N ILE A 28 7.62 4.09 -15.78
CA ILE A 28 6.38 3.80 -15.07
C ILE A 28 5.58 5.10 -14.99
N PRO A 29 4.40 5.20 -15.63
CA PRO A 29 3.70 6.47 -15.76
C PRO A 29 3.09 6.92 -14.43
N VAL A 30 3.19 8.21 -14.14
CA VAL A 30 2.65 8.86 -12.93
C VAL A 30 2.11 10.25 -13.25
N ALA A 31 1.22 10.76 -12.40
CA ALA A 31 0.78 12.15 -12.49
C ALA A 31 1.84 13.08 -11.89
N ILE A 32 2.26 14.11 -12.64
CA ILE A 32 3.16 15.16 -12.12
C ILE A 32 2.44 15.96 -11.01
N ARG A 33 3.21 16.39 -9.99
CA ARG A 33 2.76 17.33 -8.93
C ARG A 33 1.63 16.80 -8.03
N GLN A 34 1.24 15.54 -8.18
CA GLN A 34 0.37 14.84 -7.22
C GLN A 34 1.21 13.86 -6.42
N LYS A 35 0.94 13.76 -5.12
CA LYS A 35 1.57 12.72 -4.29
C LYS A 35 1.18 11.36 -4.87
N THR A 36 2.16 10.49 -5.02
CA THR A 36 1.97 9.16 -5.59
C THR A 36 2.39 8.12 -4.57
N LEU A 37 1.55 7.11 -4.39
CA LEU A 37 1.88 5.90 -3.63
C LEU A 37 2.40 4.84 -4.61
N VAL A 38 3.61 4.35 -4.37
CA VAL A 38 4.20 3.22 -5.09
C VAL A 38 4.34 2.07 -4.12
N ARG A 39 3.75 0.93 -4.45
CA ARG A 39 3.87 -0.31 -3.67
C ARG A 39 4.57 -1.37 -4.49
N THR A 40 5.60 -1.97 -3.91
CA THR A 40 6.26 -3.15 -4.46
C THR A 40 5.96 -4.35 -3.57
N LYS A 41 5.67 -5.51 -4.17
CA LYS A 41 5.37 -6.75 -3.44
C LYS A 41 6.36 -7.84 -3.81
N PHE A 42 6.75 -8.63 -2.81
CA PHE A 42 7.77 -9.65 -2.87
C PHE A 42 7.23 -10.92 -2.25
N TYR A 43 6.87 -11.87 -3.10
CA TYR A 43 6.40 -13.17 -2.70
C TYR A 43 7.40 -14.23 -3.15
N TYR A 44 8.23 -14.70 -2.21
CA TYR A 44 9.42 -15.50 -2.50
C TYR A 44 9.08 -16.93 -2.94
N GLU A 45 8.16 -17.61 -2.23
CA GLU A 45 7.73 -19.01 -2.49
C GLU A 45 8.88 -20.02 -2.74
N ASN A 46 10.09 -19.73 -2.24
CA ASN A 46 11.25 -20.55 -2.56
C ASN A 46 11.47 -20.76 -4.07
N TYR A 47 11.31 -19.70 -4.87
CA TYR A 47 11.39 -19.78 -6.32
C TYR A 47 12.72 -20.33 -6.87
N ASP A 48 13.80 -20.25 -6.08
CA ASP A 48 15.14 -20.68 -6.43
C ASP A 48 15.54 -22.02 -5.77
N GLY A 49 14.68 -22.60 -4.92
CA GLY A 49 14.93 -23.89 -4.27
C GLY A 49 15.89 -23.83 -3.07
N ASN A 50 16.36 -22.65 -2.67
CA ASN A 50 17.38 -22.49 -1.63
C ASN A 50 16.81 -22.38 -0.21
N PHE A 51 15.50 -22.11 -0.06
CA PHE A 51 14.82 -21.80 1.20
C PHE A 51 15.52 -20.68 1.99
N SER A 52 16.20 -19.78 1.28
CA SER A 52 16.96 -18.68 1.85
C SER A 52 16.63 -17.41 1.04
N PRO A 53 15.65 -16.62 1.49
CA PRO A 53 15.26 -15.40 0.79
C PRO A 53 16.43 -14.44 0.66
N PRO A 54 16.65 -13.85 -0.54
CA PRO A 54 17.67 -12.84 -0.72
C PRO A 54 17.26 -11.54 -0.02
N SER A 55 18.24 -10.84 0.52
CA SER A 55 18.09 -9.42 0.90
C SER A 55 18.58 -8.55 -0.25
N PHE A 56 18.01 -7.35 -0.42
CA PHE A 56 18.44 -6.39 -1.44
C PHE A 56 17.82 -5.02 -1.18
N ASP A 57 18.33 -3.98 -1.84
CA ASP A 57 17.75 -2.64 -1.70
C ASP A 57 16.81 -2.29 -2.85
N LEU A 58 15.85 -1.43 -2.54
CA LEU A 58 14.98 -0.76 -3.50
C LEU A 58 15.34 0.72 -3.59
N VAL A 59 15.33 1.25 -4.81
CA VAL A 59 15.45 2.69 -5.04
C VAL A 59 14.30 3.14 -5.94
N TYR A 60 13.46 4.02 -5.40
CA TYR A 60 12.36 4.66 -6.11
C TYR A 60 12.83 6.02 -6.68
N ASP A 61 12.61 6.20 -7.99
CA ASP A 61 12.94 7.41 -8.75
C ASP A 61 14.39 7.91 -8.57
N GLY A 62 15.32 6.98 -8.29
CA GLY A 62 16.72 7.32 -8.00
C GLY A 62 16.96 8.09 -6.68
N LYS A 63 15.93 8.27 -5.85
CA LYS A 63 15.96 9.20 -4.70
C LYS A 63 15.70 8.54 -3.36
N HIS A 64 14.70 7.68 -3.30
CA HIS A 64 14.21 7.12 -2.04
C HIS A 64 14.64 5.66 -1.96
N ARG A 65 15.49 5.34 -0.99
CA ARG A 65 16.02 4.00 -0.78
C ARG A 65 15.29 3.31 0.37
N ASP A 66 14.97 2.06 0.17
CA ASP A 66 14.43 1.13 1.17
C ASP A 66 15.17 -0.21 1.07
N SER A 67 15.07 -1.06 2.10
CA SER A 67 15.73 -2.37 2.14
C SER A 67 14.70 -3.49 2.28
N VAL A 68 14.79 -4.49 1.40
CA VAL A 68 13.94 -5.67 1.42
C VAL A 68 14.65 -6.76 2.19
N GLU A 69 14.10 -7.09 3.35
CA GLU A 69 14.57 -8.18 4.21
C GLU A 69 13.42 -9.16 4.44
N ILE A 70 13.48 -10.30 3.75
CA ILE A 70 12.46 -11.35 3.84
C ILE A 70 12.94 -12.38 4.83
N THR A 71 12.26 -12.48 5.97
CA THR A 71 12.61 -13.42 7.03
C THR A 71 11.98 -14.80 6.81
N GLU A 72 12.55 -15.83 7.43
CA GLU A 72 12.05 -17.21 7.32
C GLU A 72 10.61 -17.37 7.82
N SER A 73 10.12 -16.49 8.70
CA SER A 73 8.72 -16.51 9.14
C SER A 73 7.74 -16.26 7.99
N LEU A 74 8.16 -15.58 6.93
CA LEU A 74 7.38 -15.35 5.71
C LEU A 74 7.34 -16.57 4.78
N LEU A 75 8.17 -17.61 5.03
CA LEU A 75 8.22 -18.83 4.22
C LEU A 75 7.16 -19.86 4.61
N ASN A 76 6.69 -19.81 5.85
CA ASN A 76 5.84 -20.85 6.43
C ASN A 76 4.36 -20.66 6.17
N ASN A 77 3.97 -19.57 5.50
CA ASN A 77 2.60 -19.28 5.13
C ASN A 77 2.52 -18.90 3.64
N GLU A 78 1.84 -19.73 2.86
CA GLU A 78 1.63 -19.54 1.42
C GLU A 78 0.83 -18.27 1.08
N GLU A 79 0.27 -17.55 2.04
CA GLU A 79 -0.49 -16.31 1.75
C GLU A 79 0.32 -15.06 2.10
N THR A 80 1.54 -15.24 2.60
CA THR A 80 2.39 -14.16 3.13
C THR A 80 3.39 -13.63 2.11
N PHE A 81 3.38 -12.31 1.95
CA PHE A 81 4.34 -11.56 1.15
C PHE A 81 4.89 -10.36 1.90
N TYR A 82 6.12 -9.98 1.57
CA TYR A 82 6.69 -8.70 1.98
C TYR A 82 6.24 -7.61 1.01
N TYR A 83 6.00 -6.39 1.50
CA TYR A 83 5.77 -5.24 0.64
C TYR A 83 6.49 -4.00 1.18
N SER A 84 6.94 -3.16 0.26
CA SER A 84 7.47 -1.82 0.54
C SER A 84 6.53 -0.81 -0.11
N GLU A 85 6.21 0.26 0.61
CA GLU A 85 5.31 1.32 0.14
C GLU A 85 5.93 2.69 0.37
N LEU A 86 6.01 3.48 -0.70
CA LEU A 86 6.54 4.84 -0.68
C LEU A 86 5.47 5.82 -1.15
N ILE A 87 5.27 6.89 -0.38
CA ILE A 87 4.52 8.07 -0.81
C ILE A 87 5.50 9.21 -1.06
N PHE A 88 5.53 9.77 -2.28
CA PHE A 88 6.42 10.89 -2.60
C PHE A 88 5.83 11.78 -3.69
N SER A 89 6.52 12.89 -4.00
CA SER A 89 6.15 13.79 -5.12
C SER A 89 7.02 13.47 -6.34
N PRO A 90 6.48 12.87 -7.42
CA PRO A 90 7.26 12.64 -8.63
C PRO A 90 7.69 13.97 -9.26
N GLY A 91 8.95 14.02 -9.72
CA GLY A 91 9.48 15.18 -10.43
C GLY A 91 9.13 15.21 -11.93
N ASN A 92 8.73 14.07 -12.49
CA ASN A 92 8.49 13.85 -13.94
C ASN A 92 7.19 13.05 -14.16
N GLU A 93 6.77 12.88 -15.42
CA GLU A 93 5.60 12.06 -15.83
C GLU A 93 5.82 10.55 -15.71
N SER A 94 7.05 10.16 -15.40
CA SER A 94 7.39 8.76 -15.17
C SER A 94 8.43 8.63 -14.08
N ILE A 95 8.40 7.51 -13.38
CA ILE A 95 9.35 7.15 -12.33
C ILE A 95 10.09 5.86 -12.71
N SER A 96 11.12 5.54 -11.92
CA SER A 96 11.79 4.26 -11.93
C SER A 96 11.66 3.53 -10.59
N VAL A 97 11.74 2.20 -10.64
CA VAL A 97 11.89 1.34 -9.47
C VAL A 97 13.06 0.41 -9.73
N CYS A 98 14.14 0.57 -8.96
CA CYS A 98 15.38 -0.19 -9.13
C CYS A 98 15.61 -1.14 -7.95
N LEU A 99 16.00 -2.37 -8.25
CA LEU A 99 16.43 -3.38 -7.30
C LEU A 99 17.97 -3.45 -7.34
N LEU A 100 18.60 -3.27 -6.20
CA LEU A 100 20.05 -3.21 -6.04
C LEU A 100 20.52 -4.42 -5.23
N ARG A 101 21.43 -5.20 -5.79
CA ARG A 101 21.99 -6.39 -5.15
C ARG A 101 22.88 -6.01 -3.96
N THR A 102 22.70 -6.65 -2.81
CA THR A 102 23.54 -6.43 -1.62
C THR A 102 24.70 -7.41 -1.48
N SER A 103 24.53 -8.66 -1.93
CA SER A 103 25.59 -9.68 -2.02
C SER A 103 25.58 -10.37 -3.38
N PRO A 104 26.73 -10.86 -3.91
CA PRO A 104 26.76 -11.66 -5.15
C PRO A 104 25.84 -12.89 -5.15
N SER A 105 25.51 -13.43 -3.97
CA SER A 105 24.58 -14.55 -3.80
C SER A 105 23.10 -14.15 -3.81
N ASP A 106 22.81 -12.86 -3.60
CA ASP A 106 21.43 -12.37 -3.54
C ASP A 106 20.90 -12.19 -4.97
N ASN A 107 19.77 -12.83 -5.25
CA ASN A 107 19.03 -12.66 -6.50
C ASN A 107 17.79 -11.80 -6.23
N PRO A 108 17.86 -10.47 -6.41
CA PRO A 108 16.69 -9.62 -6.23
C PRO A 108 15.54 -10.09 -7.09
N PHE A 109 14.33 -9.98 -6.56
CA PHE A 109 13.13 -10.38 -7.29
C PHE A 109 11.98 -9.43 -6.97
N ILE A 110 10.91 -9.46 -7.77
CA ILE A 110 9.71 -8.67 -7.55
C ILE A 110 8.49 -9.37 -8.14
N SER A 111 7.37 -9.32 -7.43
CA SER A 111 6.11 -9.94 -7.83
C SER A 111 5.13 -8.93 -8.42
N SER A 112 5.13 -7.68 -7.94
CA SER A 112 4.31 -6.62 -8.54
C SER A 112 4.84 -5.22 -8.22
N ILE A 113 4.52 -4.27 -9.10
CA ILE A 113 4.63 -2.82 -8.87
C ILE A 113 3.22 -2.25 -9.05
N GLU A 114 2.72 -1.58 -8.02
CA GLU A 114 1.43 -0.91 -8.01
C GLU A 114 1.63 0.59 -7.82
N VAL A 115 0.93 1.40 -8.60
CA VAL A 115 1.04 2.86 -8.57
C VAL A 115 -0.35 3.47 -8.39
N TYR A 116 -0.51 4.32 -7.38
CA TYR A 116 -1.77 5.00 -7.07
C TYR A 116 -1.54 6.51 -6.97
N SER A 117 -2.32 7.29 -7.73
CA SER A 117 -2.34 8.74 -7.59
C SER A 117 -3.19 9.12 -6.38
N LEU A 118 -2.67 9.96 -5.50
CA LEU A 118 -3.38 10.42 -4.31
C LEU A 118 -4.06 11.76 -4.57
N ASP A 119 -5.14 12.02 -3.83
CA ASP A 119 -5.86 13.27 -3.97
C ASP A 119 -5.00 14.48 -3.55
N VAL A 120 -5.29 15.63 -4.17
CA VAL A 120 -4.66 16.91 -3.82
C VAL A 120 -4.84 17.19 -2.33
N GLY A 121 -3.75 17.57 -1.66
CA GLY A 121 -3.72 17.90 -0.23
C GLY A 121 -3.45 16.73 0.71
N MET A 122 -3.49 15.47 0.23
CA MET A 122 -3.03 14.34 1.04
C MET A 122 -1.52 14.43 1.29
N TYR A 123 -1.10 14.17 2.53
CA TYR A 123 0.30 14.21 2.96
C TYR A 123 0.97 15.55 2.60
N ALA A 124 0.26 16.67 2.84
CA ALA A 124 0.72 18.02 2.49
C ALA A 124 2.01 18.44 3.23
N ASP A 125 2.24 17.90 4.42
CA ASP A 125 3.43 18.15 5.23
C ASP A 125 4.70 17.43 4.68
N LEU A 126 4.56 16.64 3.60
CA LEU A 126 5.67 16.00 2.92
C LEU A 126 6.32 16.96 1.92
N GLY A 127 7.59 17.29 2.18
CA GLY A 127 8.42 18.16 1.36
C GLY A 127 8.66 17.62 -0.06
N PRO A 128 9.11 18.48 -0.99
CA PRO A 128 9.25 18.12 -2.40
C PRO A 128 10.34 17.08 -2.68
N SER A 129 11.38 17.00 -1.84
CA SER A 129 12.49 16.05 -1.93
C SER A 129 12.35 14.84 -0.99
N GLU A 130 11.24 14.76 -0.28
CA GLU A 130 11.00 13.78 0.76
C GLU A 130 10.05 12.69 0.28
N GLY A 131 10.17 11.53 0.91
CA GLY A 131 9.28 10.40 0.70
C GLY A 131 8.94 9.73 2.03
N LEU A 132 7.70 9.31 2.20
CA LEU A 132 7.24 8.55 3.36
C LEU A 132 7.30 7.06 3.03
N ILE A 133 8.20 6.34 3.66
CA ILE A 133 8.24 4.86 3.62
C ILE A 133 7.30 4.36 4.71
N THR A 134 6.27 3.61 4.33
CA THR A 134 5.27 3.11 5.27
C THR A 134 5.88 2.00 6.15
N GLU A 135 5.96 2.25 7.45
CA GLU A 135 6.36 1.25 8.44
C GLU A 135 5.13 0.48 8.94
N GLN A 136 4.06 1.23 9.27
CA GLN A 136 2.85 0.65 9.84
C GLN A 136 1.62 1.47 9.47
N ARG A 137 0.52 0.78 9.16
CA ARG A 137 -0.80 1.37 8.96
C ARG A 137 -1.84 0.53 9.67
N THR A 138 -2.42 1.06 10.74
CA THR A 138 -3.26 0.31 11.68
C THR A 138 -4.67 0.88 11.77
N ALA A 139 -5.66 0.00 11.69
CA ALA A 139 -7.06 0.24 12.00
C ALA A 139 -7.36 -0.26 13.42
N CYS A 140 -7.44 0.66 14.38
CA CYS A 140 -7.70 0.33 15.78
C CYS A 140 -9.17 -0.05 15.97
N GLY A 141 -9.42 -1.14 16.70
CA GLY A 141 -10.76 -1.71 16.88
C GLY A 141 -11.34 -2.45 15.67
N ALA A 142 -10.59 -2.55 14.57
CA ALA A 142 -10.93 -3.44 13.47
C ALA A 142 -10.49 -4.89 13.77
N LYS A 143 -11.23 -5.86 13.23
CA LYS A 143 -10.92 -7.30 13.36
C LYS A 143 -10.29 -7.90 12.11
N GLU A 144 -10.43 -7.21 10.98
CA GLU A 144 -10.00 -7.66 9.67
C GLU A 144 -9.23 -6.53 9.00
N THR A 145 -8.34 -6.89 8.08
CA THR A 145 -7.63 -5.92 7.24
C THR A 145 -8.60 -5.15 6.36
N ILE A 146 -8.50 -3.83 6.39
CA ILE A 146 -9.28 -2.93 5.53
C ILE A 146 -8.39 -2.49 4.38
N SER A 147 -8.85 -2.65 3.14
CA SER A 147 -8.15 -2.20 1.95
C SER A 147 -9.17 -1.87 0.85
N TYR A 148 -8.72 -1.80 -0.40
CA TYR A 148 -9.61 -1.65 -1.56
C TYR A 148 -10.74 -2.70 -1.54
N PRO A 149 -12.00 -2.34 -1.82
CA PRO A 149 -12.48 -1.04 -2.27
C PRO A 149 -12.86 -0.06 -1.14
N LEU A 150 -12.70 -0.44 0.14
CA LEU A 150 -13.07 0.40 1.28
C LEU A 150 -12.07 1.55 1.50
N ASP A 151 -10.81 1.34 1.15
CA ASP A 151 -9.84 2.42 0.91
C ASP A 151 -9.62 2.58 -0.61
N PRO A 152 -10.07 3.70 -1.22
CA PRO A 152 -9.97 3.91 -2.67
C PRO A 152 -8.53 4.10 -3.16
N TYR A 153 -7.57 4.39 -2.27
CA TYR A 153 -6.15 4.48 -2.58
C TYR A 153 -5.45 3.12 -2.44
N GLY A 154 -6.20 2.06 -2.16
CA GLY A 154 -5.69 0.69 -2.03
C GLY A 154 -4.70 0.51 -0.89
N ARG A 155 -4.66 1.42 0.09
CA ARG A 155 -3.82 1.31 1.29
C ARG A 155 -4.38 0.22 2.20
N PRO A 156 -3.60 -0.81 2.56
CA PRO A 156 -4.02 -1.78 3.55
C PRO A 156 -3.85 -1.20 4.96
N TRP A 157 -4.91 -1.32 5.76
CA TRP A 157 -4.96 -0.98 7.18
C TRP A 157 -5.16 -2.25 7.97
N TYR A 158 -4.25 -2.52 8.90
CA TYR A 158 -4.21 -3.77 9.65
C TYR A 158 -4.82 -3.61 11.02
N PRO A 159 -5.50 -4.63 11.56
CA PRO A 159 -5.96 -4.60 12.94
C PRO A 159 -4.76 -4.41 13.89
N LEU A 160 -4.97 -3.68 15.00
CA LEU A 160 -3.93 -3.45 16.01
C LEU A 160 -3.48 -4.76 16.70
N GLY A 161 -4.33 -5.79 16.68
CA GLY A 161 -4.16 -7.02 17.44
C GLY A 161 -4.91 -6.97 18.78
N ALA A 162 -4.93 -8.11 19.49
CA ALA A 162 -5.54 -8.19 20.80
C ALA A 162 -4.62 -7.54 21.86
N ASP A 163 -5.20 -6.73 22.73
CA ASP A 163 -4.54 -6.10 23.87
C ASP A 163 -5.52 -6.10 25.05
N ASP A 164 -5.19 -6.79 26.13
CA ASP A 164 -6.05 -6.94 27.31
C ASP A 164 -6.27 -5.62 28.07
N THR A 165 -5.50 -4.57 27.75
CA THR A 165 -5.66 -3.22 28.30
C THR A 165 -6.61 -2.33 27.50
N LEU A 166 -7.04 -2.78 26.32
CA LEU A 166 -7.89 -2.06 25.39
C LEU A 166 -9.25 -2.75 25.21
N THR A 167 -10.25 -1.95 24.85
CA THR A 167 -11.57 -2.43 24.46
C THR A 167 -12.00 -1.78 23.15
N ASP A 168 -12.56 -2.58 22.25
CA ASP A 168 -12.99 -2.11 20.94
C ASP A 168 -14.37 -1.45 21.03
N LEU A 169 -14.47 -0.26 20.46
CA LEU A 169 -15.70 0.49 20.34
C LEU A 169 -16.12 0.57 18.87
N THR A 170 -17.43 0.58 18.65
CA THR A 170 -18.04 0.82 17.34
C THR A 170 -18.87 2.09 17.40
N THR A 171 -18.75 2.91 16.37
CA THR A 171 -19.53 4.14 16.27
C THR A 171 -21.03 3.86 16.15
N SER A 172 -21.85 4.73 16.75
CA SER A 172 -23.30 4.79 16.51
C SER A 172 -23.67 5.82 15.44
N ALA A 173 -22.69 6.55 14.89
CA ALA A 173 -22.93 7.48 13.79
C ALA A 173 -23.34 6.72 12.51
N PRO A 174 -24.37 7.18 11.78
CA PRO A 174 -24.75 6.55 10.51
C PRO A 174 -23.69 6.72 9.43
N THR A 175 -22.94 7.84 9.49
CA THR A 175 -21.82 8.17 8.61
C THR A 175 -20.80 9.00 9.38
N ILE A 176 -19.53 8.96 8.97
CA ILE A 176 -18.46 9.81 9.50
C ILE A 176 -17.92 10.72 8.40
N ASP A 177 -17.94 12.02 8.66
CA ASP A 177 -17.32 13.02 7.80
C ASP A 177 -15.79 12.95 7.92
N ILE A 178 -15.14 12.43 6.88
CA ILE A 178 -13.68 12.27 6.81
C ILE A 178 -12.95 13.53 6.31
N THR A 179 -13.68 14.60 5.96
CA THR A 179 -13.06 15.81 5.37
C THR A 179 -12.16 16.58 6.33
N GLY A 180 -12.32 16.36 7.65
CA GLY A 180 -11.45 16.91 8.69
C GLY A 180 -10.06 16.26 8.78
N ALA A 181 -9.82 15.16 8.05
CA ALA A 181 -8.55 14.46 8.00
C ALA A 181 -7.94 14.57 6.58
N SER A 182 -6.87 15.35 6.44
CA SER A 182 -6.24 15.67 5.15
C SER A 182 -5.69 14.43 4.42
N ASN A 183 -5.25 13.42 5.17
CA ASN A 183 -4.75 12.16 4.63
C ASN A 183 -5.87 11.17 4.25
N LYS A 184 -7.13 11.58 4.39
CA LYS A 184 -8.33 10.85 3.93
C LYS A 184 -8.34 9.39 4.38
N PRO A 185 -8.29 9.08 5.70
CA PRO A 185 -8.50 7.72 6.17
C PRO A 185 -9.87 7.22 5.70
N PRO A 186 -10.02 5.92 5.41
CA PRO A 186 -11.30 5.38 4.98
C PRO A 186 -12.32 5.44 6.12
N GLU A 187 -13.59 5.74 5.80
CA GLU A 187 -14.66 5.89 6.79
C GLU A 187 -14.81 4.67 7.70
N VAL A 188 -14.61 3.46 7.14
CA VAL A 188 -14.68 2.20 7.91
C VAL A 188 -13.62 2.12 9.01
N VAL A 189 -12.42 2.69 8.82
CA VAL A 189 -11.40 2.80 9.88
C VAL A 189 -11.89 3.75 10.96
N MET A 190 -12.47 4.88 10.57
CA MET A 190 -13.04 5.85 11.52
C MET A 190 -14.25 5.31 12.28
N SER A 191 -14.94 4.29 11.76
CA SER A 191 -16.12 3.68 12.39
C SER A 191 -15.81 2.79 13.60
N LYS A 192 -14.54 2.42 13.77
CA LYS A 192 -14.04 1.60 14.87
C LYS A 192 -12.95 2.35 15.62
N SER A 193 -12.79 2.04 16.90
CA SER A 193 -11.71 2.57 17.71
C SER A 193 -11.34 1.59 18.80
N SER A 194 -10.10 1.64 19.26
CA SER A 194 -9.71 1.03 20.54
C SER A 194 -9.74 2.10 21.63
N SER A 195 -10.27 1.74 22.79
CA SER A 195 -10.39 2.58 23.98
C SER A 195 -9.61 1.95 25.12
N SER A 196 -8.96 2.78 25.94
CA SER A 196 -8.32 2.28 27.16
C SER A 196 -9.34 1.79 28.19
N LEU A 197 -8.98 0.75 28.96
CA LEU A 197 -9.69 0.35 30.18
C LEU A 197 -9.34 1.21 31.40
N GLY A 198 -8.22 1.95 31.34
CA GLY A 198 -7.78 2.93 32.33
C GLY A 198 -7.69 4.36 31.78
N GLU A 199 -6.85 5.18 32.38
CA GLU A 199 -6.70 6.60 32.01
C GLU A 199 -5.74 6.86 30.84
N SER A 200 -5.07 5.81 30.33
CA SER A 200 -4.06 5.96 29.29
C SER A 200 -4.03 4.82 28.27
N ILE A 201 -3.85 5.15 26.99
CA ILE A 201 -3.46 4.17 25.96
C ILE A 201 -1.94 4.24 25.79
N LYS A 202 -1.28 3.07 25.75
CA LYS A 202 0.13 2.95 25.33
C LYS A 202 0.18 2.11 24.06
N LEU A 203 0.64 2.69 22.96
CA LEU A 203 0.79 1.96 21.70
C LEU A 203 2.10 1.17 21.68
N SER A 204 2.18 0.15 22.54
CA SER A 204 3.39 -0.68 22.73
C SER A 204 3.78 -1.47 21.48
N ASN A 205 2.82 -1.73 20.59
CA ASN A 205 3.04 -2.46 19.33
C ASN A 205 3.51 -1.56 18.17
N LEU A 206 3.65 -0.25 18.41
CA LEU A 206 4.19 0.68 17.41
C LEU A 206 5.72 0.59 17.47
N ALA A 207 6.31 -0.22 16.59
CA ALA A 207 7.76 -0.30 16.47
C ALA A 207 8.27 0.99 15.83
N LEU A 208 8.65 1.98 16.66
CA LEU A 208 9.27 3.19 16.16
C LEU A 208 10.64 2.85 15.57
N PRO A 209 11.00 3.41 14.41
CA PRO A 209 12.29 3.14 13.78
C PRO A 209 13.45 3.54 14.70
N LEU A 210 14.60 2.93 14.44
CA LEU A 210 15.81 3.09 15.24
C LEU A 210 16.20 4.57 15.44
N THR A 211 16.88 4.81 16.56
CA THR A 211 17.39 6.09 17.01
C THR A 211 18.00 6.92 15.87
N GLY A 212 17.45 8.10 15.61
CA GLY A 212 18.00 9.09 14.68
C GLY A 212 17.32 9.19 13.30
N VAL A 213 16.27 8.41 13.04
CA VAL A 213 15.42 8.58 11.85
C VAL A 213 14.20 9.45 12.21
N PRO A 214 13.96 10.57 11.52
CA PRO A 214 12.74 11.36 11.74
C PRO A 214 11.52 10.58 11.26
N VAL A 215 10.51 10.48 12.13
CA VAL A 215 9.25 9.82 11.79
C VAL A 215 8.15 10.81 11.46
N TYR A 216 7.21 10.33 10.65
CA TYR A 216 5.92 10.95 10.42
C TYR A 216 4.85 10.02 11.00
N LEU A 217 4.05 10.54 11.94
CA LEU A 217 2.96 9.81 12.58
C LEU A 217 1.65 10.56 12.36
N ALA A 218 0.69 9.95 11.67
CA ALA A 218 -0.69 10.44 11.58
C ALA A 218 -1.60 9.61 12.49
N LEU A 219 -2.27 10.29 13.41
CA LEU A 219 -3.20 9.71 14.38
C LEU A 219 -4.62 10.16 14.03
N TYR A 220 -5.56 9.23 14.03
CA TYR A 220 -6.93 9.47 13.61
C TYR A 220 -7.93 9.20 14.73
N PHE A 221 -8.85 10.14 14.93
CA PHE A 221 -9.85 10.09 16.00
C PHE A 221 -11.24 10.42 15.50
N SER A 222 -12.25 9.73 16.00
CA SER A 222 -13.67 10.05 15.87
C SER A 222 -14.38 9.54 17.11
N GLU A 223 -15.23 10.36 17.74
CA GLU A 223 -15.97 9.90 18.92
C GLU A 223 -17.02 8.86 18.48
N PRO A 224 -17.09 7.68 19.12
CA PRO A 224 -18.03 6.63 18.77
C PRO A 224 -19.49 6.95 19.11
N GLN A 225 -19.79 7.83 20.08
CA GLN A 225 -21.17 8.10 20.50
C GLN A 225 -21.41 9.58 20.80
N THR A 226 -22.66 10.03 20.71
CA THR A 226 -23.02 11.37 21.19
C THR A 226 -22.86 11.42 22.71
N LEU A 227 -22.07 12.36 23.20
CA LEU A 227 -21.82 12.54 24.63
C LEU A 227 -22.86 13.49 25.25
N GLY A 228 -23.26 13.21 26.48
CA GLY A 228 -24.05 14.16 27.28
C GLY A 228 -23.27 15.42 27.64
N GLN A 229 -23.95 16.49 28.10
CA GLN A 229 -23.31 17.78 28.39
C GLN A 229 -22.18 17.73 29.43
N THR A 230 -22.24 16.76 30.34
CA THR A 230 -21.23 16.55 31.40
C THR A 230 -20.16 15.52 31.03
N GLN A 231 -20.32 14.82 29.90
CA GLN A 231 -19.38 13.81 29.44
C GLN A 231 -18.44 14.41 28.41
N LYS A 232 -17.14 14.23 28.66
CA LYS A 232 -16.07 14.69 27.77
C LYS A 232 -15.01 13.61 27.66
N ARG A 233 -14.43 13.49 26.47
CA ARG A 233 -13.22 12.73 26.20
C ARG A 233 -12.12 13.70 25.77
N LEU A 234 -11.16 13.92 26.66
CA LEU A 234 -10.07 14.87 26.47
C LEU A 234 -8.76 14.25 26.92
N PHE A 235 -7.82 14.11 26.00
CA PHE A 235 -6.52 13.50 26.29
C PHE A 235 -5.39 14.19 25.53
N ASN A 236 -4.20 14.22 26.12
CA ASN A 236 -2.99 14.69 25.47
C ASN A 236 -2.20 13.52 24.89
N VAL A 237 -1.40 13.80 23.86
CA VAL A 237 -0.49 12.81 23.26
C VAL A 237 0.93 13.12 23.71
N PHE A 238 1.62 12.09 24.19
CA PHE A 238 2.99 12.13 24.63
C PHE A 238 3.83 11.16 23.81
N LEU A 239 5.07 11.56 23.53
CA LEU A 239 6.15 10.64 23.23
C LEU A 239 6.95 10.49 24.52
N ASP A 240 6.96 9.30 25.09
CA ASP A 240 7.52 9.02 26.40
C ASP A 240 6.89 9.99 27.43
N GLU A 241 7.69 10.88 28.03
CA GLU A 241 7.23 11.87 28.99
C GLU A 241 6.97 13.25 28.37
N THR A 242 7.28 13.44 27.08
CA THR A 242 7.18 14.74 26.40
C THR A 242 5.86 14.88 25.69
N GLN A 243 5.08 15.91 26.02
CA GLN A 243 3.85 16.20 25.31
C GLN A 243 4.16 16.65 23.88
N VAL A 244 3.60 15.94 22.90
CA VAL A 244 3.79 16.19 21.46
C VAL A 244 2.54 16.76 20.79
N SER A 245 1.36 16.64 21.42
CA SER A 245 0.16 17.35 20.97
C SER A 245 0.18 18.82 21.40
N SER A 246 -0.24 19.71 20.50
CA SER A 246 -0.37 21.16 20.76
C SER A 246 -1.41 21.52 21.83
N GLY A 247 -2.35 20.61 22.10
CA GLY A 247 -3.32 20.70 23.18
C GLY A 247 -4.10 19.39 23.33
N PRO A 248 -5.14 19.37 24.19
CA PRO A 248 -5.97 18.18 24.37
C PRO A 248 -6.73 17.82 23.09
N ILE A 249 -6.66 16.56 22.71
CA ILE A 249 -7.45 15.99 21.64
C ILE A 249 -8.88 15.83 22.15
N ASN A 250 -9.83 16.36 21.38
CA ASN A 250 -11.26 16.27 21.62
C ASN A 250 -11.94 15.64 20.39
N PRO A 251 -12.08 14.30 20.36
CA PRO A 251 -12.75 13.62 19.25
C PRO A 251 -14.21 14.09 19.10
N VAL A 252 -14.68 14.24 17.87
CA VAL A 252 -16.03 14.73 17.59
C VAL A 252 -16.88 13.61 17.02
N PHE A 253 -18.12 13.49 17.50
CA PHE A 253 -19.04 12.47 17.02
C PHE A 253 -19.39 12.69 15.54
N GLY A 254 -19.24 11.65 14.73
CA GLY A 254 -19.52 11.70 13.29
C GLY A 254 -18.50 12.49 12.46
N LYS A 255 -17.33 12.84 13.00
CA LYS A 255 -16.27 13.54 12.27
C LYS A 255 -14.89 12.94 12.55
N ALA A 256 -14.09 12.82 11.50
CA ALA A 256 -12.69 12.45 11.63
C ALA A 256 -11.82 13.67 11.96
N THR A 257 -10.99 13.52 12.98
CA THR A 257 -9.91 14.45 13.33
C THR A 257 -8.58 13.76 13.08
N GLN A 258 -7.65 14.46 12.47
CA GLN A 258 -6.27 14.01 12.26
C GLN A 258 -5.31 14.85 13.10
N VAL A 259 -4.34 14.18 13.71
CA VAL A 259 -3.18 14.81 14.35
C VAL A 259 -1.93 14.27 13.68
N VAL A 260 -1.07 15.16 13.19
CA VAL A 260 0.21 14.80 12.58
C VAL A 260 1.32 15.20 13.53
N LEU A 261 2.22 14.26 13.80
CA LEU A 261 3.48 14.48 14.50
C LEU A 261 4.61 14.19 13.52
N ARG A 262 5.48 15.16 13.30
CA ARG A 262 6.59 15.10 12.34
C ARG A 262 7.91 15.40 13.03
N ASP A 263 9.00 14.86 12.49
CA ASP A 263 10.37 15.06 12.98
C ASP A 263 10.55 14.64 14.45
N VAL A 264 9.72 13.68 14.87
CA VAL A 264 9.81 13.11 16.19
C VAL A 264 11.04 12.21 16.20
N VAL A 265 12.04 12.56 17.01
CA VAL A 265 13.20 11.70 17.23
C VAL A 265 12.83 10.69 18.30
N ALA A 266 12.35 9.53 17.84
CA ALA A 266 12.04 8.41 18.69
C ALA A 266 13.22 7.43 18.76
N THR A 267 13.18 6.57 19.77
CA THR A 267 14.03 5.39 19.86
C THR A 267 13.19 4.14 19.67
N SER A 268 13.81 2.97 19.46
CA SER A 268 13.07 1.70 19.35
C SER A 268 12.32 1.30 20.63
N VAL A 269 12.58 2.00 21.75
CA VAL A 269 11.86 1.80 23.03
C VAL A 269 10.89 2.94 23.36
N SER A 270 10.84 3.98 22.52
CA SER A 270 9.95 5.11 22.75
C SER A 270 8.49 4.69 22.60
N GLN A 271 7.62 5.28 23.40
CA GLN A 271 6.21 4.95 23.48
C GLN A 271 5.35 6.16 23.15
N ILE A 272 4.36 5.98 22.28
CA ILE A 272 3.29 6.96 22.10
C ILE A 272 2.22 6.68 23.14
N ILE A 273 1.95 7.66 23.99
CA ILE A 273 1.05 7.57 25.12
C ILE A 273 -0.07 8.60 24.95
N PHE A 274 -1.31 8.15 25.10
CA PHE A 274 -2.49 9.00 25.12
C PHE A 274 -2.96 9.05 26.56
N GLN A 275 -2.94 10.21 27.19
CA GLN A 275 -3.23 10.35 28.62
C GLN A 275 -4.43 11.26 28.83
N SER A 276 -5.45 10.78 29.55
CA SER A 276 -6.62 11.57 29.93
C SER A 276 -6.21 12.84 30.69
N THR A 277 -6.90 13.93 30.39
CA THR A 277 -6.84 15.16 31.18
C THR A 277 -7.77 15.05 32.40
N GLY A 278 -7.56 15.90 33.42
CA GLY A 278 -8.39 15.89 34.63
C GLY A 278 -9.87 16.24 34.41
N ASP A 279 -10.20 16.87 33.28
CA ASP A 279 -11.57 17.20 32.88
C ASP A 279 -12.25 16.07 32.07
N SER A 280 -11.52 15.00 31.75
CA SER A 280 -12.03 13.87 30.98
C SER A 280 -12.65 12.83 31.90
N VAL A 281 -13.92 12.51 31.65
CA VAL A 281 -14.62 11.42 32.36
C VAL A 281 -14.69 10.14 31.54
N LEU A 282 -14.18 10.18 30.30
CA LEU A 282 -14.06 9.04 29.41
C LEU A 282 -12.58 8.76 29.11
N PRO A 283 -12.18 7.49 28.93
CA PRO A 283 -10.81 7.10 28.62
C PRO A 283 -10.35 7.61 27.24
N PRO A 284 -9.05 7.62 26.91
CA PRO A 284 -8.61 7.95 25.56
C PRO A 284 -9.09 6.93 24.52
N ILE A 285 -9.15 7.33 23.25
CA ILE A 285 -9.46 6.46 22.11
C ILE A 285 -8.52 6.72 20.93
N ILE A 286 -8.41 5.76 20.02
CA ILE A 286 -7.73 5.89 18.74
C ILE A 286 -8.46 5.05 17.69
N ASN A 287 -8.67 5.59 16.49
CA ASN A 287 -9.36 4.91 15.38
C ASN A 287 -8.36 4.33 14.37
N GLY A 288 -7.27 5.05 14.11
CA GLY A 288 -6.23 4.54 13.23
C GLY A 288 -4.91 5.28 13.39
N VAL A 289 -3.85 4.65 12.89
CA VAL A 289 -2.48 5.15 12.96
C VAL A 289 -1.79 4.88 11.62
N GLU A 290 -1.08 5.87 11.10
CA GLU A 290 -0.08 5.66 10.05
C GLU A 290 1.28 6.14 10.56
N LEU A 291 2.26 5.23 10.54
CA LEU A 291 3.66 5.50 10.87
C LEU A 291 4.51 5.35 9.61
N PHE A 292 5.35 6.35 9.36
CA PHE A 292 6.28 6.35 8.25
C PHE A 292 7.67 6.80 8.70
N SER A 293 8.69 6.23 8.06
CA SER A 293 10.05 6.79 8.05
C SER A 293 10.14 7.86 6.96
N ILE A 294 10.76 9.00 7.28
CA ILE A 294 10.99 10.06 6.29
C ILE A 294 12.31 9.80 5.57
N SER A 295 12.20 9.43 4.29
CA SER A 295 13.33 9.34 3.37
C SER A 295 13.63 10.70 2.74
N ASN A 296 14.90 11.07 2.70
CA ASN A 296 15.38 12.26 2.00
C ASN A 296 16.07 11.85 0.71
N SER A 297 15.90 12.60 -0.38
CA SER A 297 16.66 12.40 -1.60
C SER A 297 18.15 12.64 -1.34
N ARG A 298 18.92 11.59 -1.04
CA ARG A 298 20.37 11.67 -0.88
C ARG A 298 21.04 11.26 -2.19
N ASN A 299 21.77 12.19 -2.79
CA ASN A 299 22.76 11.88 -3.81
C ASN A 299 23.90 11.10 -3.17
N GLY A 300 23.81 9.77 -3.18
CA GLY A 300 24.93 8.84 -2.93
C GLY A 300 25.42 8.72 -1.48
N GLY A 301 25.63 7.48 -1.05
CA GLY A 301 26.55 7.14 0.04
C GLY A 301 26.03 7.38 1.46
N GLY A 302 25.35 6.38 2.00
CA GLY A 302 25.01 6.30 3.42
C GLY A 302 23.85 5.34 3.58
N GLY A 303 24.15 4.08 3.87
CA GLY A 303 23.13 3.10 4.21
C GLY A 303 22.34 3.63 5.40
N SER A 304 21.08 3.96 5.18
CA SER A 304 20.09 3.90 6.23
C SER A 304 20.05 2.43 6.61
N GLN A 305 20.53 2.06 7.81
CA GLN A 305 20.10 0.80 8.40
C GLN A 305 18.60 0.97 8.64
N SER A 306 17.81 0.48 7.68
CA SER A 306 16.39 0.29 7.92
C SER A 306 16.29 -0.69 9.07
N SER A 307 15.51 -0.32 10.07
CA SER A 307 15.22 -1.17 11.21
C SER A 307 14.59 -2.47 10.72
N VAL A 308 14.88 -3.55 11.44
CA VAL A 308 13.97 -4.69 11.58
C VAL A 308 12.67 -4.16 12.20
N GLY A 309 11.87 -3.48 11.39
CA GLY A 309 10.49 -3.17 11.69
C GLY A 309 9.74 -4.48 11.57
N ASN A 310 8.83 -4.75 12.51
CA ASN A 310 7.84 -5.80 12.35
C ASN A 310 6.88 -5.40 11.22
N ASN A 311 7.38 -5.41 9.98
CA ASN A 311 6.60 -5.11 8.80
C ASN A 311 5.57 -6.23 8.66
N ILE A 312 4.32 -5.82 8.54
CA ILE A 312 3.16 -6.68 8.77
C ILE A 312 3.12 -7.80 7.73
N ILE A 313 3.38 -9.01 8.25
CA ILE A 313 3.17 -10.31 7.62
C ILE A 313 1.68 -10.41 7.23
N LEU A 314 1.42 -10.52 5.94
CA LEU A 314 0.07 -10.55 5.38
C LEU A 314 -0.47 -11.97 5.27
N GLU A 315 -1.51 -12.36 6.02
CA GLU A 315 -2.21 -13.65 5.82
C GLU A 315 -3.57 -13.41 5.13
N VAL A 316 -3.93 -14.17 4.07
CA VAL A 316 -5.14 -13.95 3.26
C VAL A 316 -6.05 -15.18 3.26
N GLY A 317 -6.86 -15.35 4.31
CA GLY A 317 -7.53 -16.62 4.59
C GLY A 317 -8.29 -17.36 3.46
N GLN A 318 -7.92 -18.64 3.32
CA GLN A 318 -8.64 -19.84 2.86
C GLN A 318 -8.87 -20.07 1.34
N LYS A 319 -8.16 -21.05 0.74
CA LYS A 319 -8.43 -22.52 0.72
C LYS A 319 -7.66 -23.21 -0.43
N ASN A 320 -6.94 -24.29 -0.10
CA ASN A 320 -6.12 -25.18 -0.95
C ASN A 320 -6.54 -25.33 -2.43
N ASN A 321 -5.55 -25.18 -3.35
CA ASN A 321 -5.19 -26.22 -4.32
C ASN A 321 -3.97 -25.89 -5.20
N GLY A 322 -2.97 -26.78 -5.17
CA GLY A 322 -2.30 -27.32 -6.37
C GLY A 322 -1.27 -26.43 -7.07
N GLY A 323 0.01 -26.70 -6.77
CA GLY A 323 1.18 -26.11 -7.44
C GLY A 323 1.14 -26.21 -8.96
N LYS A 324 1.41 -25.10 -9.62
CA LYS A 324 1.67 -25.00 -11.06
C LYS A 324 2.89 -24.12 -11.28
N ASN A 325 3.80 -24.61 -12.13
CA ASN A 325 4.97 -23.87 -12.60
C ASN A 325 4.58 -22.48 -13.14
N LYS A 326 5.10 -21.44 -12.48
CA LYS A 326 4.81 -20.02 -12.74
C LYS A 326 5.58 -19.52 -13.96
N LYS A 327 4.95 -18.65 -14.76
CA LYS A 327 5.54 -18.05 -15.98
C LYS A 327 6.07 -16.64 -15.67
N ASN A 328 7.17 -16.24 -16.32
CA ASN A 328 7.91 -14.99 -16.06
C ASN A 328 7.23 -13.73 -16.65
N LYS A 329 5.98 -13.41 -16.28
CA LYS A 329 5.31 -12.17 -16.73
C LYS A 329 4.80 -11.36 -15.54
N LEU A 330 5.42 -10.21 -15.29
CA LEU A 330 5.05 -9.31 -14.19
C LEU A 330 3.77 -8.51 -14.52
N PRO A 331 2.78 -8.45 -13.60
CA PRO A 331 1.70 -7.48 -13.69
C PRO A 331 2.16 -6.09 -13.22
N LEU A 332 1.98 -5.07 -14.06
CA LEU A 332 2.00 -3.66 -13.64
C LEU A 332 0.55 -3.24 -13.41
N ILE A 333 0.23 -2.77 -12.21
CA ILE A 333 -1.13 -2.34 -11.84
C ILE A 333 -1.13 -0.82 -11.69
N LEU A 334 -1.81 -0.14 -12.61
CA LEU A 334 -2.06 1.30 -12.53
C LEU A 334 -3.41 1.51 -11.84
N GLY A 335 -3.37 2.01 -10.60
CA GLY A 335 -4.54 2.43 -9.86
C GLY A 335 -5.06 3.76 -10.42
N VAL A 336 -6.18 3.71 -11.13
CA VAL A 336 -6.94 4.91 -11.49
C VAL A 336 -7.81 5.32 -10.30
N THR A 337 -7.46 6.41 -9.62
CA THR A 337 -8.38 7.07 -8.70
C THR A 337 -9.38 7.87 -9.53
N PHE A 338 -10.68 7.57 -9.38
CA PHE A 338 -11.73 8.37 -9.98
C PHE A 338 -11.67 9.77 -9.35
N ALA A 339 -11.23 10.76 -10.12
CA ALA A 339 -11.41 12.16 -9.74
C ALA A 339 -12.89 12.37 -9.43
N SER A 340 -13.17 12.79 -8.20
CA SER A 340 -14.49 13.15 -7.71
C SER A 340 -15.03 14.32 -8.53
N ALA A 341 -15.75 14.01 -9.60
CA ALA A 341 -16.54 14.99 -10.32
C ALA A 341 -17.75 15.36 -9.44
N PHE A 342 -17.64 16.48 -8.73
CA PHE A 342 -18.79 17.19 -8.22
C PHE A 342 -19.73 17.53 -9.39
N ALA A 343 -20.94 16.98 -9.37
CA ALA A 343 -22.08 17.51 -10.12
C ALA A 343 -23.25 17.70 -9.16
N ILE A 344 -23.49 18.96 -8.80
CA ILE A 344 -24.59 19.44 -7.98
C ILE A 344 -25.81 19.69 -8.89
N LEU A 345 -26.97 19.17 -8.44
CA LEU A 345 -28.37 19.52 -8.73
C LEU A 345 -28.94 19.36 -10.16
N SER A 346 -29.99 18.52 -10.28
CA SER A 346 -31.37 19.04 -10.21
C SER A 346 -32.40 17.91 -10.11
N SER A 347 -33.33 18.04 -9.17
CA SER A 347 -34.54 17.25 -9.00
C SER A 347 -35.62 17.64 -10.02
N THR A 348 -36.40 16.66 -10.50
CA THR A 348 -37.87 16.76 -10.68
C THR A 348 -38.46 15.38 -11.00
N PHE A 349 -39.46 14.98 -10.19
CA PHE A 349 -40.74 14.28 -10.52
C PHE A 349 -40.80 13.39 -11.78
N GLY A 350 -41.33 12.17 -11.83
CA GLY A 350 -42.30 11.47 -10.99
C GLY A 350 -43.17 10.57 -11.90
N ALA A 351 -43.41 9.33 -11.47
CA ALA A 351 -44.55 8.46 -11.78
C ALA A 351 -44.73 7.72 -13.14
N ILE A 352 -44.68 6.37 -13.04
CA ILE A 352 -45.67 5.35 -13.48
C ILE A 352 -45.87 5.09 -15.00
N PHE A 353 -45.53 3.87 -15.48
CA PHE A 353 -46.53 2.86 -15.92
C PHE A 353 -45.93 1.47 -16.18
N LEU A 354 -46.65 0.45 -15.68
CA LEU A 354 -46.46 -0.99 -15.91
C LEU A 354 -46.82 -1.40 -17.34
N ARG A 355 -46.09 -2.35 -17.94
CA ARG A 355 -46.74 -3.52 -18.55
C ARG A 355 -45.80 -4.72 -18.76
N LYS A 356 -46.22 -5.81 -18.13
CA LYS A 356 -45.71 -7.18 -18.20
C LYS A 356 -46.28 -7.89 -19.46
N ARG A 357 -45.66 -9.05 -19.76
CA ARG A 357 -46.15 -10.25 -20.50
C ARG A 357 -45.96 -10.25 -22.04
N GLN A 358 -45.53 -11.33 -22.71
CA GLN A 358 -45.15 -12.71 -22.32
C GLN A 358 -44.74 -13.51 -23.59
N ASN A 359 -44.08 -14.67 -23.36
CA ASN A 359 -44.07 -15.92 -24.18
C ASN A 359 -43.22 -15.92 -25.47
N ALA A 360 -42.57 -17.00 -25.92
CA ALA A 360 -42.19 -18.32 -25.41
C ALA A 360 -41.18 -18.93 -26.43
N LYS A 361 -40.27 -19.81 -25.98
CA LYS A 361 -39.48 -20.78 -26.79
C LYS A 361 -40.16 -22.17 -26.65
N PRO A 362 -39.68 -23.32 -27.18
CA PRO A 362 -38.69 -23.63 -28.25
C PRO A 362 -39.10 -24.83 -29.17
N GLN A 363 -38.31 -25.13 -30.22
CA GLN A 363 -37.98 -26.48 -30.79
C GLN A 363 -37.35 -26.26 -32.21
N SER A 364 -36.50 -27.11 -32.82
CA SER A 364 -35.66 -28.26 -32.47
C SER A 364 -34.93 -28.68 -33.77
N ASN A 365 -33.64 -29.01 -33.67
CA ASN A 365 -32.80 -29.97 -34.44
C ASN A 365 -32.93 -30.13 -35.97
N THR A 366 -31.80 -30.02 -36.68
CA THR A 366 -31.15 -31.18 -37.37
C THR A 366 -29.73 -30.85 -37.91
N THR A 367 -28.80 -31.78 -37.68
CA THR A 367 -27.54 -32.08 -38.41
C THR A 367 -27.60 -33.62 -38.66
N PRO A 368 -26.72 -34.31 -39.42
CA PRO A 368 -25.55 -33.90 -40.22
C PRO A 368 -25.40 -34.61 -41.59
N THR A 369 -24.42 -34.24 -42.42
CA THR A 369 -23.80 -35.19 -43.38
C THR A 369 -22.35 -34.82 -43.70
N THR A 370 -21.49 -35.83 -43.65
CA THR A 370 -20.06 -35.87 -43.96
C THR A 370 -19.83 -36.13 -45.46
N SER A 371 -18.81 -35.54 -46.08
CA SER A 371 -18.02 -36.24 -47.11
C SER A 371 -16.62 -35.62 -47.30
N THR A 372 -15.65 -36.52 -47.42
CA THR A 372 -14.24 -36.35 -47.76
C THR A 372 -14.02 -36.26 -49.27
N GLY A 373 -13.02 -35.49 -49.72
CA GLY A 373 -12.50 -35.56 -51.09
C GLY A 373 -11.18 -34.79 -51.25
N ASN A 374 -10.09 -35.53 -51.45
CA ASN A 374 -8.76 -35.05 -51.83
C ASN A 374 -8.73 -34.45 -53.25
N GLY A 375 -7.84 -33.47 -53.49
CA GLY A 375 -7.54 -32.96 -54.83
C GLY A 375 -6.46 -31.88 -54.84
N THR A 376 -5.27 -32.28 -55.27
CA THR A 376 -4.01 -31.55 -55.51
C THR A 376 -4.09 -30.30 -56.40
N GLY A 377 -3.19 -29.32 -56.18
CA GLY A 377 -2.60 -28.55 -57.29
C GLY A 377 -2.32 -27.06 -57.10
N THR A 378 -1.04 -26.73 -56.86
CA THR A 378 -0.25 -25.58 -57.40
C THR A 378 -0.60 -24.13 -57.02
N GLY A 379 0.41 -23.39 -56.53
CA GLY A 379 0.69 -22.04 -57.04
C GLY A 379 1.00 -20.91 -56.04
N MET A 380 2.29 -20.76 -55.70
CA MET A 380 3.05 -19.54 -55.39
C MET A 380 2.70 -18.63 -54.18
N SER A 381 3.66 -18.59 -53.24
CA SER A 381 4.03 -17.41 -52.45
C SER A 381 4.89 -16.43 -53.25
N PRO A 382 5.09 -15.21 -52.71
CA PRO A 382 6.45 -14.70 -52.62
C PRO A 382 6.87 -14.32 -51.19
N LEU A 383 8.14 -14.64 -50.94
CA LEU A 383 9.05 -14.17 -49.90
C LEU A 383 9.18 -12.64 -49.90
N VAL A 384 9.44 -12.03 -48.73
CA VAL A 384 10.61 -11.18 -48.49
C VAL A 384 11.02 -11.29 -47.01
N GLU A 385 12.27 -11.71 -46.81
CA GLU A 385 13.09 -11.67 -45.60
C GLU A 385 14.26 -10.70 -45.89
N GLN A 386 14.86 -10.14 -44.83
CA GLN A 386 16.14 -9.38 -44.70
C GLN A 386 15.92 -8.02 -44.00
N GLN A 387 16.76 -7.55 -43.06
CA GLN A 387 18.10 -7.97 -42.64
C GLN A 387 18.45 -7.33 -41.29
N PHE A 388 19.30 -8.02 -40.52
CA PHE A 388 20.14 -7.45 -39.47
C PHE A 388 21.29 -6.65 -40.08
N ALA A 389 21.65 -5.52 -39.47
CA ALA A 389 22.93 -4.84 -39.69
C ALA A 389 23.64 -4.67 -38.34
N SER A 390 24.85 -5.21 -38.28
CA SER A 390 25.89 -5.03 -37.29
C SER A 390 26.93 -4.12 -37.93
N ASP A 391 27.37 -3.07 -37.23
CA ASP A 391 28.61 -2.36 -37.57
C ASP A 391 29.49 -2.25 -36.34
N THR A 392 30.75 -2.61 -36.54
CA THR A 392 31.84 -2.58 -35.58
C THR A 392 32.88 -1.58 -36.07
N ASP A 393 33.51 -0.93 -35.09
CA ASP A 393 34.92 -0.53 -35.06
C ASP A 393 35.31 0.91 -35.44
N HIS A 394 35.85 1.62 -34.44
CA HIS A 394 36.80 2.70 -34.62
C HIS A 394 37.89 2.57 -33.55
N SER A 395 39.10 2.32 -34.03
CA SER A 395 40.36 2.21 -33.32
C SER A 395 40.88 3.59 -32.88
N TYR A 396 41.44 3.65 -31.67
CA TYR A 396 42.24 4.78 -31.17
C TYR A 396 43.72 4.38 -31.13
N VAL A 397 44.55 5.23 -31.75
CA VAL A 397 46.02 5.18 -31.72
C VAL A 397 46.53 6.03 -30.57
N VAL A 398 47.50 5.50 -29.82
CA VAL A 398 48.27 6.15 -28.75
C VAL A 398 49.38 7.01 -29.34
N GLN A 399 49.61 8.19 -28.77
CA GLN A 399 50.85 8.97 -28.96
C GLN A 399 51.36 9.40 -27.58
N ASP A 400 52.53 8.90 -27.21
CA ASP A 400 53.27 9.24 -26.00
C ASP A 400 53.95 10.62 -26.11
N HIS A 401 53.96 11.34 -24.99
CA HIS A 401 54.90 12.41 -24.65
C HIS A 401 55.28 12.28 -23.16
N HIS A 402 56.34 11.52 -22.85
CA HIS A 402 57.55 11.94 -22.11
C HIS A 402 58.36 10.76 -21.57
#